data_AF-A0A1A8CL32-F1
#
_entry.id   AF-A0A1A8CL32-F1
#
_cell.length_a   1.000
_cell.length_b   1.000
_cell.length_c   1.000
_cell.angle_alpha   90.00
_cell.angle_beta   90.00
_cell.angle_gamma   90.00
#
_symmetry.space_group_name_H-M   'P 1'
#
loop_
_entity.id
_entity.type
_entity.pdbx_description
1 polymer ?
#
loop_
_entity_poly.entity_id
_entity_poly.type
_entity_poly.pdbx_seq_one_letter_code
_entity_poly.pdbx_strand_id
1 'polypeptide(L)'
;LKPENLLYYHPGADSKIIITDFGLASSRKKGDEFMMKTTCGTPEYIAPEILVRKPYTNAVDMWAMGVISYILLSGTMPFEDDNRMRLYRQILKGKYSFSGEPWPSVSNLAKDFVERVLTVDPSERLTAGQALKHPWIVSMAASSTMRNLQRCISQNLLKRASSRCQSTKSAHSTNSSVRSTKSHRARRDREKELRELNRRYQQEYDD
;
A
#
# COMPACT_ATOMS: atom_id res chain seq x y z
N LEU A 1 4.60 -9.67 4.06
CA LEU A 1 5.05 -8.69 3.03
C LEU A 1 5.12 -7.27 3.64
N LYS A 2 6.01 -6.39 3.15
CA LYS A 2 6.12 -4.96 3.55
C LYS A 2 6.72 -4.12 2.41
N PRO A 3 6.56 -2.77 2.39
CA PRO A 3 7.07 -1.93 1.30
C PRO A 3 8.56 -2.08 1.03
N GLU A 4 9.37 -2.31 2.06
CA GLU A 4 10.83 -2.51 1.96
C GLU A 4 11.20 -3.77 1.16
N ASN A 5 10.27 -4.71 1.01
CA ASN A 5 10.44 -5.95 0.26
C ASN A 5 9.89 -5.83 -1.18
N LEU A 6 9.49 -4.63 -1.61
CA LEU A 6 9.05 -4.32 -2.98
C LEU A 6 10.06 -3.40 -3.65
N LEU A 7 10.84 -3.94 -4.58
CA LEU A 7 11.90 -3.21 -5.27
C LEU A 7 11.50 -2.90 -6.71
N TYR A 8 11.97 -1.77 -7.22
CA TYR A 8 11.97 -1.52 -8.66
C TYR A 8 13.13 -2.28 -9.31
N TYR A 9 12.87 -3.00 -10.40
CA TYR A 9 13.91 -3.62 -11.22
C TYR A 9 14.92 -2.59 -11.76
N HIS A 10 14.46 -1.38 -12.11
CA HIS A 10 15.31 -0.25 -12.50
C HIS A 10 14.65 1.10 -12.15
N PRO A 11 15.36 2.24 -12.22
CA PRO A 11 14.80 3.55 -11.86
C PRO A 11 13.75 4.13 -12.82
N GLY A 12 13.41 3.42 -13.91
CA GLY A 12 12.48 3.89 -14.94
C GLY A 12 11.02 3.82 -14.51
N ALA A 13 10.17 4.66 -15.11
CA ALA A 13 8.74 4.70 -14.80
C ALA A 13 7.97 3.43 -15.23
N ASP A 14 8.53 2.69 -16.17
CA ASP A 14 8.08 1.40 -16.70
C ASP A 14 8.64 0.20 -15.93
N SER A 15 9.36 0.44 -14.83
CA SER A 15 9.99 -0.63 -14.07
C SER A 15 8.98 -1.58 -13.46
N LYS A 16 9.24 -2.88 -13.65
CA LYS A 16 8.57 -3.96 -12.92
C LYS A 16 8.86 -3.85 -11.43
N ILE A 17 7.86 -4.20 -10.62
CA ILE A 17 8.01 -4.38 -9.17
C ILE A 17 8.43 -5.82 -8.92
N ILE A 18 9.48 -6.01 -8.12
CA ILE A 18 10.06 -7.29 -7.74
C ILE A 18 9.85 -7.48 -6.24
N ILE A 19 9.29 -8.63 -5.85
CA ILE A 19 9.21 -9.04 -4.46
C ILE A 19 10.55 -9.67 -4.07
N THR A 20 11.11 -9.24 -2.96
CA THR A 20 12.37 -9.76 -2.40
C THR A 20 12.17 -10.27 -0.97
N ASP A 21 13.27 -10.80 -0.39
CA ASP A 21 13.37 -11.22 1.01
C ASP A 21 12.34 -12.30 1.39
N PHE A 22 12.65 -13.51 0.94
CA PHE A 22 11.93 -14.74 1.25
C PHE A 22 12.49 -15.44 2.51
N GLY A 23 13.26 -14.74 3.36
CA GLY A 23 13.89 -15.34 4.56
C GLY A 23 12.90 -15.89 5.58
N LEU A 24 11.64 -15.45 5.52
CA LEU A 24 10.52 -15.93 6.33
C LEU A 24 9.47 -16.70 5.51
N ALA A 25 9.76 -16.97 4.23
CA ALA A 25 8.84 -17.70 3.37
C ALA A 25 8.82 -19.18 3.75
N SER A 26 7.64 -19.80 3.68
CA SER A 26 7.46 -21.22 3.93
C SER A 26 6.89 -21.89 2.70
N SER A 27 7.59 -22.91 2.20
CA SER A 27 7.14 -23.73 1.07
C SER A 27 6.13 -24.78 1.53
N ARG A 28 5.05 -24.93 0.78
CA ARG A 28 4.05 -25.98 1.00
C ARG A 28 4.49 -27.29 0.33
N LYS A 29 4.44 -28.42 1.05
CA LYS A 29 4.38 -29.75 0.44
C LYS A 29 2.93 -30.19 0.29
N LYS A 30 2.62 -30.89 -0.80
CA LYS A 30 1.27 -31.38 -1.09
C LYS A 30 0.94 -32.49 -0.09
N GLY A 31 0.11 -32.20 0.92
CA GLY A 31 -0.30 -33.17 1.96
C GLY A 31 -0.14 -32.67 3.41
N ASP A 32 0.64 -31.61 3.65
CA ASP A 32 0.77 -31.03 4.99
C ASP A 32 -0.44 -30.15 5.34
N GLU A 33 -0.89 -30.29 6.59
CA GLU A 33 -1.94 -29.47 7.19
C GLU A 33 -1.56 -27.98 7.09
N PHE A 34 -2.49 -27.15 6.59
CA PHE A 34 -2.29 -25.76 6.14
C PHE A 34 -2.05 -24.74 7.27
N MET A 35 -1.14 -25.02 8.18
CA MET A 35 -1.15 -24.42 9.51
C MET A 35 0.26 -24.00 9.95
N MET A 36 0.62 -22.74 9.66
CA MET A 36 1.87 -22.14 10.16
C MET A 36 1.68 -21.57 11.57
N LYS A 37 2.76 -21.54 12.39
CA LYS A 37 2.69 -21.14 13.82
C LYS A 37 3.72 -20.07 14.25
N THR A 38 4.63 -19.66 13.37
CA THR A 38 5.75 -18.77 13.73
C THR A 38 5.30 -17.31 13.80
N THR A 39 5.70 -16.59 14.84
CA THR A 39 5.49 -15.14 14.96
C THR A 39 6.70 -14.39 14.42
N CYS A 40 6.61 -13.92 13.18
CA CYS A 40 7.64 -13.07 12.56
C CYS A 40 6.97 -11.90 11.80
N GLY A 41 7.62 -10.74 11.77
CA GLY A 41 7.16 -9.59 10.97
C GLY A 41 7.31 -8.24 11.67
N THR A 42 7.15 -7.17 10.90
CA THR A 42 7.03 -5.79 11.40
C THR A 42 5.59 -5.62 11.92
N PRO A 43 5.38 -5.27 13.22
CA PRO A 43 4.08 -5.37 13.91
C PRO A 43 2.88 -4.81 13.15
N GLU A 44 3.11 -3.72 12.41
CA GLU A 44 2.07 -2.97 11.72
C GLU A 44 1.53 -3.66 10.45
N TYR A 45 2.21 -4.70 9.96
CA TYR A 45 1.79 -5.49 8.78
C TYR A 45 1.32 -6.90 9.15
N ILE A 46 1.33 -7.24 10.44
CA ILE A 46 0.97 -8.58 10.93
C ILE A 46 -0.56 -8.76 10.88
N ALA A 47 -1.00 -9.91 10.36
CA ALA A 47 -2.41 -10.26 10.29
C ALA A 47 -3.00 -10.62 11.68
N PRO A 48 -4.30 -10.40 11.92
CA PRO A 48 -4.95 -10.67 13.20
C PRO A 48 -4.75 -12.10 13.72
N GLU A 49 -4.82 -13.09 12.82
CA GLU A 49 -4.67 -14.51 13.14
C GLU A 49 -3.27 -14.88 13.66
N ILE A 50 -2.22 -14.18 13.20
CA ILE A 50 -0.86 -14.37 13.70
C ILE A 50 -0.75 -13.82 15.15
N LEU A 51 -1.39 -12.69 15.44
CA LEU A 51 -1.36 -12.08 16.79
C LEU A 51 -2.02 -12.97 17.84
N VAL A 52 -3.11 -13.65 17.49
CA VAL A 52 -3.78 -14.63 18.38
C VAL A 52 -3.15 -16.02 18.33
N ARG A 53 -2.01 -16.18 17.67
CA ARG A 53 -1.27 -17.46 17.53
C ARG A 53 -2.14 -18.59 16.96
N LYS A 54 -3.11 -18.25 16.11
CA LYS A 54 -3.87 -19.24 15.36
C LYS A 54 -3.01 -19.75 14.21
N PRO A 55 -3.20 -21.02 13.81
CA PRO A 55 -2.73 -21.48 12.53
C PRO A 55 -3.15 -20.57 11.39
N TYR A 56 -2.23 -20.27 10.47
CA TYR A 56 -2.49 -19.35 9.37
C TYR A 56 -2.04 -19.91 8.01
N THR A 57 -2.63 -19.36 6.96
CA THR A 57 -2.40 -19.69 5.54
C THR A 57 -1.76 -18.51 4.80
N ASN A 58 -1.67 -18.57 3.47
CA ASN A 58 -1.26 -17.45 2.63
C ASN A 58 -2.21 -16.23 2.69
N ALA A 59 -3.36 -16.33 3.36
CA ALA A 59 -4.25 -15.18 3.61
C ALA A 59 -3.55 -14.05 4.40
N VAL A 60 -2.50 -14.35 5.16
CA VAL A 60 -1.71 -13.33 5.88
C VAL A 60 -0.98 -12.38 4.94
N ASP A 61 -0.59 -12.85 3.76
CA ASP A 61 0.04 -12.00 2.75
C ASP A 61 -0.98 -11.04 2.14
N MET A 62 -2.25 -11.47 2.02
CA MET A 62 -3.32 -10.59 1.58
C MET A 62 -3.58 -9.48 2.60
N TRP A 63 -3.58 -9.76 3.90
CA TRP A 63 -3.65 -8.71 4.91
C TRP A 63 -2.52 -7.68 4.74
N ALA A 64 -1.29 -8.14 4.59
CA ALA A 64 -0.14 -7.27 4.36
C ALA A 64 -0.29 -6.45 3.08
N MET A 65 -0.85 -7.03 2.01
CA MET A 65 -1.21 -6.29 0.78
C MET A 65 -2.23 -5.19 1.04
N GLY A 66 -3.25 -5.43 1.87
CA GLY A 66 -4.23 -4.41 2.26
C GLY A 66 -3.57 -3.24 2.99
N VAL A 67 -2.65 -3.53 3.91
CA VAL A 67 -1.86 -2.49 4.61
C VAL A 67 -1.02 -1.68 3.63
N ILE A 68 -0.33 -2.34 2.68
CA ILE A 68 0.48 -1.68 1.66
C ILE A 68 -0.40 -0.82 0.74
N SER A 69 -1.54 -1.32 0.28
CA SER A 69 -2.48 -0.57 -0.56
C SER A 69 -2.99 0.69 0.14
N TYR A 70 -3.33 0.61 1.44
CA TYR A 70 -3.72 1.76 2.24
C TYR A 70 -2.61 2.82 2.28
N ILE A 71 -1.35 2.41 2.49
CA ILE A 71 -0.18 3.30 2.51
C ILE A 71 0.03 3.95 1.14
N LEU A 72 -0.08 3.19 0.04
CA LEU A 72 0.09 3.73 -1.31
C LEU A 72 -0.98 4.74 -1.69
N LEU A 73 -2.21 4.56 -1.20
CA LEU A 73 -3.34 5.45 -1.47
C LEU A 73 -3.33 6.72 -0.63
N SER A 74 -2.76 6.68 0.58
CA SER A 74 -2.87 7.79 1.54
C SER A 74 -1.55 8.38 2.04
N GLY A 75 -0.47 7.61 1.98
CA GLY A 75 0.80 7.91 2.64
C GLY A 75 0.79 7.72 4.16
N THR A 76 -0.26 7.12 4.72
CA THR A 76 -0.45 6.92 6.17
C THR A 76 -0.66 5.44 6.51
N MET A 77 -0.56 5.07 7.78
CA MET A 77 -0.81 3.69 8.24
C MET A 77 -2.28 3.46 8.57
N PRO A 78 -2.86 2.29 8.23
CA PRO A 78 -4.20 1.95 8.70
C PRO A 78 -4.23 1.67 10.21
N PHE A 79 -3.12 1.13 10.75
CA PHE A 79 -2.96 0.82 12.17
C PHE A 79 -1.64 1.41 12.67
N GLU A 80 -1.72 2.35 13.62
CA GLU A 80 -0.55 2.98 14.23
C GLU A 80 -0.92 3.47 15.64
N ASP A 81 -0.08 3.12 16.61
CA ASP A 81 -0.20 3.58 18.00
C ASP A 81 1.14 3.38 18.70
N ASP A 82 1.58 4.35 19.51
CA ASP A 82 2.81 4.26 20.29
C ASP A 82 2.76 3.12 21.32
N ASN A 83 1.56 2.77 21.79
CA ASN A 83 1.36 1.63 22.68
C ASN A 83 1.03 0.37 21.87
N ARG A 84 1.92 -0.62 21.94
CA ARG A 84 1.78 -1.91 21.25
C ARG A 84 0.47 -2.63 21.55
N MET A 85 -0.04 -2.57 22.77
CA MET A 85 -1.31 -3.22 23.12
C MET A 85 -2.50 -2.55 22.44
N ARG A 86 -2.46 -1.22 22.30
CA ARG A 86 -3.50 -0.48 21.56
C ARG A 86 -3.40 -0.74 20.06
N LEU A 87 -2.20 -0.78 19.49
CA LEU A 87 -1.96 -1.19 18.11
C LEU A 87 -2.54 -2.58 17.84
N TYR A 88 -2.19 -3.58 18.65
CA TYR A 88 -2.72 -4.93 18.52
C TYR A 88 -4.24 -4.96 18.64
N ARG A 89 -4.83 -4.16 19.54
CA ARG A 89 -6.29 -4.05 19.64
C ARG A 89 -6.92 -3.45 18.38
N GLN A 90 -6.26 -2.50 17.70
CA GLN A 90 -6.75 -1.97 16.43
C GLN A 90 -6.70 -3.05 15.34
N ILE A 91 -5.58 -3.77 15.21
CA ILE A 91 -5.39 -4.86 14.24
C ILE A 91 -6.42 -5.97 14.46
N LEU A 92 -6.56 -6.46 15.69
CA LEU A 92 -7.51 -7.53 16.05
C LEU A 92 -8.97 -7.17 15.79
N LYS A 93 -9.31 -5.87 15.82
CA LYS A 93 -10.65 -5.38 15.52
C LYS A 93 -10.84 -4.97 14.06
N GLY A 94 -9.78 -4.97 13.25
CA GLY A 94 -9.80 -4.36 11.92
C GLY A 94 -10.18 -2.87 11.97
N LYS A 95 -9.84 -2.16 13.05
CA LYS A 95 -10.28 -0.79 13.27
C LYS A 95 -9.31 0.21 12.63
N TYR A 96 -9.64 0.65 11.41
CA TYR A 96 -9.00 1.77 10.71
C TYR A 96 -10.10 2.68 10.11
N SER A 97 -9.72 3.81 9.50
CA SER A 97 -10.68 4.72 8.86
C SER A 97 -10.10 5.35 7.60
N PHE A 98 -10.97 5.80 6.70
CA PHE A 98 -10.60 6.58 5.52
C PHE A 98 -10.78 8.09 5.78
N SER A 99 -10.15 8.59 6.85
CA SER A 99 -10.28 9.97 7.31
C SER A 99 -9.04 10.80 6.98
N GLY A 100 -9.25 12.11 6.76
CA GLY A 100 -8.19 13.03 6.38
C GLY A 100 -7.77 12.94 4.92
N GLU A 101 -6.93 13.88 4.48
CA GLU A 101 -6.40 13.89 3.12
C GLU A 101 -5.42 12.72 2.88
N PRO A 102 -5.49 12.03 1.71
CA PRO A 102 -6.26 12.36 0.51
C PRO A 102 -7.61 11.61 0.36
N TRP A 103 -8.12 10.96 1.41
CA TRP A 103 -9.24 10.02 1.30
C TRP A 103 -10.54 10.57 0.69
N PRO A 104 -10.93 11.85 0.86
CA PRO A 104 -12.07 12.41 0.13
C PRO A 104 -11.93 12.37 -1.39
N SER A 105 -10.68 12.30 -1.89
CA SER A 105 -10.36 12.26 -3.31
C SER A 105 -10.07 10.85 -3.84
N VAL A 106 -9.89 9.86 -2.96
CA VAL A 106 -9.67 8.46 -3.33
C VAL A 106 -11.01 7.81 -3.73
N SER A 107 -11.00 7.05 -4.83
CA SER A 107 -12.21 6.43 -5.38
C SER A 107 -12.82 5.39 -4.43
N ASN A 108 -14.15 5.24 -4.48
CA ASN A 108 -14.86 4.25 -3.67
C ASN A 108 -14.45 2.81 -4.01
N LEU A 109 -14.12 2.52 -5.28
CA LEU A 109 -13.59 1.21 -5.68
C LEU A 109 -12.25 0.89 -5.00
N ALA A 110 -11.38 1.89 -4.79
CA ALA A 110 -10.12 1.69 -4.08
C ALA A 110 -10.36 1.43 -2.58
N LYS A 111 -11.31 2.14 -1.97
CA LYS A 111 -11.71 1.93 -0.58
C LYS A 111 -12.32 0.55 -0.36
N ASP A 112 -13.26 0.14 -1.23
CA ASP A 112 -13.88 -1.20 -1.24
C ASP A 112 -12.82 -2.31 -1.39
N PHE A 113 -11.84 -2.12 -2.28
CA PHE A 113 -10.71 -3.06 -2.39
C PHE A 113 -9.95 -3.20 -1.06
N VAL A 114 -9.59 -2.08 -0.43
CA VAL A 114 -8.87 -2.09 0.85
C VAL A 114 -9.71 -2.76 1.94
N GLU A 115 -11.01 -2.48 2.01
CA GLU A 115 -11.95 -3.10 2.95
C GLU A 115 -11.99 -4.63 2.81
N ARG A 116 -12.12 -5.13 1.59
CA ARG A 116 -12.20 -6.58 1.35
C ARG A 116 -10.88 -7.33 1.56
N VAL A 117 -9.76 -6.64 1.43
CA VAL A 117 -8.43 -7.22 1.67
C VAL A 117 -8.03 -7.12 3.16
N LEU A 118 -8.49 -6.09 3.87
CA LEU A 118 -8.33 -5.92 5.33
C LEU A 118 -9.47 -6.54 6.16
N THR A 119 -10.14 -7.56 5.62
CA THR A 119 -11.11 -8.36 6.38
C THR A 119 -10.42 -9.16 7.48
N VAL A 120 -10.90 -9.04 8.71
CA VAL A 120 -10.32 -9.72 9.88
C VAL A 120 -10.41 -11.23 9.75
N ASP A 121 -11.57 -11.75 9.34
CA ASP A 121 -11.75 -13.18 9.11
C ASP A 121 -10.97 -13.62 7.85
N PRO A 122 -9.95 -14.50 7.96
CA PRO A 122 -9.18 -14.96 6.81
C PRO A 122 -10.01 -15.77 5.79
N SER A 123 -11.17 -16.35 6.14
CA SER A 123 -12.01 -17.06 5.16
C SER A 123 -12.78 -16.12 4.24
N GLU A 124 -13.17 -14.95 4.76
CA GLU A 124 -13.90 -13.91 4.03
C GLU A 124 -12.95 -12.90 3.36
N ARG A 125 -11.66 -12.95 3.69
CA ARG A 125 -10.64 -12.08 3.11
C ARG A 125 -10.40 -12.42 1.65
N LEU A 126 -10.33 -11.40 0.80
CA LEU A 126 -10.00 -11.60 -0.62
C LEU A 126 -8.71 -12.39 -0.79
N THR A 127 -8.78 -13.45 -1.59
CA THR A 127 -7.59 -14.14 -2.09
C THR A 127 -6.91 -13.33 -3.20
N ALA A 128 -5.64 -13.61 -3.48
CA ALA A 128 -4.92 -12.95 -4.57
C ALA A 128 -5.62 -13.10 -5.94
N GLY A 129 -6.17 -14.30 -6.22
CA GLY A 129 -6.89 -14.56 -7.46
C GLY A 129 -8.20 -13.77 -7.58
N GLN A 130 -8.92 -13.56 -6.47
CA GLN A 130 -10.12 -12.71 -6.46
C GLN A 130 -9.75 -11.23 -6.52
N ALA A 131 -8.69 -10.81 -5.82
CA ALA A 131 -8.19 -9.44 -5.81
C ALA A 131 -7.80 -8.96 -7.23
N LEU A 132 -7.18 -9.83 -8.04
CA LEU A 132 -6.86 -9.51 -9.45
C LEU A 132 -8.10 -9.26 -10.32
N LYS A 133 -9.26 -9.81 -9.93
CA LYS A 133 -10.54 -9.63 -10.62
C LYS A 133 -11.36 -8.47 -10.05
N HIS A 134 -10.86 -7.79 -9.02
CA HIS A 134 -11.60 -6.71 -8.38
C HIS A 134 -11.80 -5.54 -9.36
N PRO A 135 -12.99 -4.90 -9.40
CA PRO A 135 -13.26 -3.82 -10.35
C PRO A 135 -12.24 -2.69 -10.32
N TRP A 136 -11.72 -2.34 -9.14
CA TRP A 136 -10.66 -1.32 -9.00
C TRP A 136 -9.38 -1.65 -9.80
N ILE A 137 -8.99 -2.93 -9.80
CA ILE A 137 -7.79 -3.41 -10.48
C ILE A 137 -8.04 -3.54 -11.99
N VAL A 138 -9.16 -4.16 -12.37
CA VAL A 138 -9.47 -4.47 -13.78
C VAL A 138 -9.80 -3.22 -14.59
N SER A 139 -10.53 -2.26 -14.02
CA SER A 139 -10.95 -1.05 -14.75
C SER A 139 -9.85 0.01 -14.93
N MET A 140 -8.64 -0.24 -14.41
CA MET A 140 -7.59 0.77 -14.26
C MET A 140 -8.12 2.08 -13.65
N ALA A 141 -9.09 2.01 -12.73
CA ALA A 141 -9.71 3.19 -12.10
C ALA A 141 -8.70 4.10 -11.36
N ALA A 142 -7.50 3.59 -11.05
CA ALA A 142 -6.41 4.42 -10.58
C ALA A 142 -5.93 5.45 -11.63
N SER A 143 -5.96 5.09 -12.92
CA SER A 143 -5.59 5.97 -14.04
C SER A 143 -6.68 6.96 -14.42
N SER A 144 -7.94 6.72 -14.06
CA SER A 144 -9.07 7.60 -14.40
C SER A 144 -9.27 8.76 -13.42
N THR A 145 -8.50 8.84 -12.34
CA THR A 145 -8.63 9.94 -11.38
C THR A 145 -7.96 11.21 -11.94
N MET A 146 -8.78 12.19 -12.35
CA MET A 146 -8.33 13.50 -12.87
C MET A 146 -7.47 14.32 -11.88
N ARG A 147 -7.44 13.94 -10.59
CA ARG A 147 -6.75 14.66 -9.51
C ARG A 147 -5.40 14.03 -9.19
N ASN A 148 -4.33 14.81 -9.29
CA ASN A 148 -2.99 14.38 -8.90
C ASN A 148 -2.86 14.33 -7.36
N LEU A 149 -2.99 13.14 -6.77
CA LEU A 149 -2.85 12.92 -5.33
C LEU A 149 -1.39 12.82 -4.85
N GLN A 150 -0.42 12.80 -5.77
CA GLN A 150 0.99 12.50 -5.46
C GLN A 150 1.58 13.46 -4.44
N ARG A 151 1.23 14.76 -4.52
CA ARG A 151 1.71 15.77 -3.55
C ARG A 151 1.26 15.44 -2.13
N CYS A 152 -0.03 15.15 -1.94
CA CYS A 152 -0.57 14.87 -0.62
C CYS A 152 0.02 13.57 -0.04
N ILE A 153 0.06 12.52 -0.86
CA ILE A 153 0.61 11.22 -0.47
C ILE A 153 2.09 11.38 -0.08
N SER A 154 2.88 12.10 -0.87
CA SER A 154 4.30 12.35 -0.58
C SER A 154 4.49 13.13 0.71
N GLN A 155 3.65 14.13 0.98
CA GLN A 155 3.71 14.89 2.23
C GLN A 155 3.39 14.02 3.45
N ASN A 156 2.39 13.14 3.35
CA ASN A 156 2.04 12.21 4.43
C ASN A 156 3.18 11.21 4.70
N LEU A 157 3.80 10.65 3.64
CA LEU A 157 4.96 9.77 3.77
C LEU A 157 6.16 10.50 4.43
N LEU A 158 6.44 11.74 4.05
CA LEU A 158 7.53 12.54 4.62
C LEU A 158 7.29 12.85 6.11
N LYS A 159 6.06 13.23 6.48
CA LYS A 159 5.68 13.48 7.88
C LYS A 159 5.86 12.22 8.75
N ARG A 160 5.55 11.05 8.20
CA ARG A 160 5.75 9.78 8.90
C ARG A 160 7.22 9.40 9.03
N ALA A 161 8.02 9.65 7.99
CA ALA A 161 9.46 9.44 8.08
C ALA A 161 10.08 10.34 9.17
N SER A 162 9.66 11.60 9.25
CA SER A 162 10.19 12.54 10.25
C SER A 162 9.77 12.18 11.68
N SER A 163 8.54 11.74 11.93
CA SER A 163 8.11 11.30 13.27
C SER A 163 8.90 10.07 13.74
N ARG A 164 9.14 9.11 12.84
CA ARG A 164 9.94 7.91 13.15
C ARG A 164 11.41 8.25 13.44
N CYS A 165 11.98 9.24 12.76
CA CYS A 165 13.35 9.73 13.03
C CYS A 165 13.45 10.59 14.30
N GLN A 166 12.36 11.15 14.81
CA GLN A 166 12.37 11.89 16.08
C GLN A 166 12.34 10.95 17.28
N SER A 167 11.63 9.82 17.19
CA SER A 167 11.67 8.78 18.24
C SER A 167 13.03 8.08 18.37
N THR A 168 13.92 8.18 17.37
CA THR A 168 15.30 7.66 17.43
C THR A 168 16.35 8.72 17.74
N LYS A 169 15.97 9.99 17.91
CA LYS A 169 16.88 11.09 18.28
C LYS A 169 17.07 11.20 19.80
N SER A 170 17.57 10.11 20.38
CA SER A 170 18.56 10.19 21.45
C SER A 170 19.91 9.75 20.87
N ALA A 171 20.46 10.54 19.95
CA ALA A 171 21.89 10.67 19.64
C ALA A 171 22.09 11.37 18.28
N HIS A 172 22.67 12.56 18.35
CA HIS A 172 23.51 13.22 17.34
C HIS A 172 22.84 13.73 16.04
N SER A 173 22.82 15.06 15.98
CA SER A 173 22.48 15.92 14.84
C SER A 173 23.53 15.84 13.74
N THR A 174 23.09 15.88 12.47
CA THR A 174 23.72 16.71 11.43
C THR A 174 22.70 17.08 10.35
N ASN A 175 22.69 18.36 10.00
CA ASN A 175 21.90 18.99 8.95
C ASN A 175 22.50 18.66 7.58
N SER A 176 21.68 18.39 6.56
CA SER A 176 22.09 18.61 5.17
C SER A 176 20.89 18.89 4.27
N SER A 177 20.80 20.14 3.81
CA SER A 177 19.90 20.61 2.76
C SER A 177 20.36 20.13 1.38
N VAL A 178 19.48 19.55 0.58
CA VAL A 178 19.72 19.38 -0.87
C VAL A 178 18.49 19.79 -1.68
N ARG A 179 18.71 20.77 -2.56
CA ARG A 179 17.79 21.33 -3.54
C ARG A 179 17.95 20.52 -4.85
N SER A 180 16.86 20.13 -5.52
CA SER A 180 16.95 19.55 -6.87
C SER A 180 15.85 20.07 -7.79
N THR A 181 16.27 20.90 -8.75
CA THR A 181 15.43 21.48 -9.82
C THR A 181 15.93 20.97 -11.17
N LYS A 182 15.54 19.75 -11.58
CA LYS A 182 15.77 19.28 -12.97
C LYS A 182 14.62 18.45 -13.61
N SER A 183 13.48 18.27 -12.94
CA SER A 183 12.42 17.34 -13.40
C SER A 183 11.24 18.01 -14.16
N HIS A 184 11.16 19.34 -14.22
CA HIS A 184 9.92 20.01 -14.66
C HIS A 184 9.65 20.03 -16.18
N ARG A 185 10.65 19.81 -17.05
CA ARG A 185 10.47 19.94 -18.51
C ARG A 185 9.87 18.67 -19.13
N ALA A 186 10.44 17.50 -18.84
CA ALA A 186 9.95 16.19 -19.30
C ALA A 186 8.55 15.83 -18.78
N ARG A 187 8.07 16.51 -17.74
CA ARG A 187 6.71 16.34 -17.21
C ARG A 187 5.67 17.13 -18.03
N ARG A 188 6.04 18.30 -18.56
CA ARG A 188 5.14 19.15 -19.36
C ARG A 188 4.90 18.59 -20.75
N ASP A 189 5.90 17.94 -21.33
CA ASP A 189 5.79 17.37 -22.67
C ASP A 189 4.84 16.15 -22.68
N ARG A 190 4.95 15.27 -21.66
CA ARG A 190 3.99 14.16 -21.45
C ARG A 190 2.57 14.62 -21.12
N GLU A 191 2.42 15.73 -20.38
CA GLU A 191 1.10 16.32 -20.09
C GLU A 191 0.43 16.90 -21.35
N LYS A 192 1.20 17.38 -22.34
CA LYS A 192 0.66 17.83 -23.62
C LYS A 192 0.21 16.66 -24.49
N GLU A 193 1.01 15.61 -24.56
CA GLU A 193 0.72 14.41 -25.36
C GLU A 193 -0.56 13.71 -24.88
N LEU A 194 -0.75 13.57 -23.56
CA LEU A 194 -2.00 13.02 -22.98
C LEU A 194 -3.23 13.90 -23.26
N ARG A 195 -3.07 15.22 -23.30
CA ARG A 195 -4.18 16.15 -23.60
C ARG A 195 -4.61 16.05 -25.06
N GLU A 196 -3.67 15.81 -25.96
CA GLU A 196 -3.94 15.65 -27.38
C GLU A 196 -4.60 14.30 -27.66
N LEU A 197 -4.16 13.24 -26.96
CA LEU A 197 -4.77 11.92 -27.03
C LEU A 197 -6.22 11.93 -26.52
N ASN A 198 -6.48 12.55 -25.36
CA ASN A 198 -7.83 12.67 -24.82
C ASN A 198 -8.76 13.48 -25.74
N ARG A 199 -8.24 14.52 -26.42
CA ARG A 199 -9.06 15.33 -27.33
C ARG A 199 -9.46 14.55 -28.58
N ARG A 200 -8.55 13.70 -29.11
CA ARG A 200 -8.87 12.79 -30.22
C ARG A 200 -9.91 11.75 -29.81
N TYR A 201 -9.76 11.17 -28.61
CA TYR A 201 -10.70 10.18 -28.10
C TYR A 201 -12.12 10.74 -27.88
N GLN A 202 -12.23 12.02 -27.52
CA GLN A 202 -13.53 12.69 -27.35
C GLN A 202 -14.24 12.96 -28.69
N GLN A 203 -13.48 13.25 -29.75
CA GLN A 203 -14.04 13.50 -31.08
C GLN A 203 -14.52 12.22 -31.78
N GLU A 204 -13.99 11.05 -31.38
CA GLU A 204 -14.34 9.75 -31.95
C GLU A 204 -15.63 9.14 -31.35
N TYR A 205 -16.23 9.81 -30.36
CA TYR A 205 -17.41 9.34 -29.61
C TYR A 205 -18.62 10.28 -29.67
N ASP A 206 -18.49 11.44 -30.33
CA ASP A 206 -19.54 12.44 -30.48
C ASP A 206 -20.12 12.52 -31.92
N ASP A 207 -19.83 11.53 -32.79
CA ASP A 207 -20.50 11.30 -34.09
C ASP A 207 -21.27 9.97 -34.10
#